data_AF-A0A183MXQ1-F1
#
_entry.id   AF-A0A183MXQ1-F1
#
_cell.length_a   1.000
_cell.length_b   1.000
_cell.length_c   1.000
_cell.angle_alpha   90.00
_cell.angle_beta   90.00
_cell.angle_gamma   90.00
#
_symmetry.space_group_name_H-M   'P 1'
#
loop_
_entity.id
_entity.type
_entity.pdbx_description
1 polymer ?
#
loop_
_entity_poly.entity_id
_entity_poly.type
_entity_poly.pdbx_seq_one_letter_code
_entity_poly.pdbx_strand_id
1 'polypeptide(L)'
;MSVASGCRLKWSTSVGDIVKRTSALINYARSVYDKVGSSKPDTFEMRKDVFEKFVSVQKNIDSSFSDEYRRYVDRKVQLGRRNGLHLDDDKRKLIEALNKEENQLCIDFQRALNEENTLLEFTDEELTGCPADFIDGLKKLPSGKREVSLKYPHYFPIMQKASNPETRRTLETAFNSRCVKENSPILKRLMELRKERATILGFPTHADFMLDLRMAKTALNVDKFLSNVGTKLKEAQVKETARLLELKKEEVRFG
;
A
#
# COMPACT_ATOMS: atom_id res chain seq x y z
N MET A 1 -35.33 -5.73 -56.18
CA MET A 1 -35.42 -5.42 -54.74
C MET A 1 -34.15 -4.69 -54.33
N SER A 2 -34.29 -3.40 -54.00
CA SER A 2 -33.19 -2.50 -53.66
C SER A 2 -32.60 -2.90 -52.30
N VAL A 3 -31.30 -3.21 -52.28
CA VAL A 3 -30.56 -3.50 -51.05
C VAL A 3 -30.31 -2.17 -50.34
N ALA A 4 -31.01 -1.94 -49.23
CA ALA A 4 -30.82 -0.76 -48.41
C ALA A 4 -29.37 -0.71 -47.92
N SER A 5 -28.66 0.33 -48.36
CA SER A 5 -27.31 0.66 -47.95
C SER A 5 -27.30 0.99 -46.46
N GLY A 6 -26.80 0.05 -45.65
CA GLY A 6 -26.63 0.23 -44.21
C GLY A 6 -25.87 1.53 -43.91
N CYS A 7 -26.50 2.40 -43.12
CA CYS A 7 -25.92 3.64 -42.66
C CYS A 7 -24.69 3.31 -41.79
N ARG A 8 -23.48 3.39 -42.36
CA ARG A 8 -22.24 3.29 -41.59
C ARG A 8 -22.16 4.54 -40.72
N LEU A 9 -22.39 4.39 -39.42
CA LEU A 9 -22.08 5.40 -38.42
C LEU A 9 -20.60 5.78 -38.56
N LYS A 10 -20.34 6.92 -39.21
CA LYS A 10 -19.02 7.53 -39.26
C LYS A 10 -18.87 8.37 -38.00
N TRP A 11 -18.11 7.87 -37.03
CA TRP A 11 -17.63 8.69 -35.95
C TRP A 11 -16.77 9.81 -36.55
N SER A 12 -17.17 11.07 -36.33
CA SER A 12 -16.47 12.26 -36.82
C SER A 12 -15.14 12.52 -36.10
N THR A 13 -14.82 11.70 -35.11
CA THR A 13 -13.63 11.80 -34.26
C THR A 13 -12.75 10.59 -34.49
N SER A 14 -11.49 10.84 -34.87
CA SER A 14 -10.51 9.77 -35.00
C SER A 14 -10.13 9.20 -33.63
N VAL A 15 -9.63 7.96 -33.58
CA VAL A 15 -9.08 7.38 -32.35
C VAL A 15 -7.97 8.27 -31.76
N GLY A 16 -7.16 8.92 -32.63
CA GLY A 16 -6.13 9.88 -32.22
C GLY A 16 -6.71 11.14 -31.54
N ASP A 17 -7.82 11.67 -32.04
CA ASP A 17 -8.51 12.82 -31.42
C ASP A 17 -9.10 12.46 -30.06
N ILE A 18 -9.65 11.25 -29.93
CA ILE A 18 -10.15 10.73 -28.64
C ILE A 18 -9.01 10.60 -27.64
N VAL A 19 -7.89 9.97 -28.02
CA VAL A 19 -6.72 9.81 -27.14
C VAL A 19 -6.14 11.17 -26.73
N LYS A 20 -6.06 12.14 -27.66
CA LYS A 20 -5.55 13.48 -27.39
C LYS A 20 -6.46 14.25 -26.43
N ARG A 21 -7.78 14.22 -26.64
CA ARG A 21 -8.77 14.85 -25.75
C ARG A 21 -8.75 14.22 -24.35
N THR A 22 -8.70 12.89 -24.28
CA THR A 22 -8.62 12.15 -23.02
C THR A 22 -7.32 12.46 -22.27
N SER A 23 -6.18 12.51 -22.98
CA SER A 23 -4.89 12.87 -22.38
C SER A 23 -4.87 14.31 -21.85
N ALA A 24 -5.47 15.25 -22.59
CA ALA A 24 -5.61 16.64 -22.16
C ALA A 24 -6.50 16.77 -20.91
N LEU A 25 -7.62 16.04 -20.86
CA LEU A 25 -8.49 15.97 -19.68
C LEU A 25 -7.78 15.36 -18.47
N ILE A 26 -7.03 14.28 -18.67
CA ILE A 26 -6.23 13.64 -17.60
C ILE A 26 -5.19 14.62 -17.06
N ASN A 27 -4.46 15.31 -17.93
CA ASN A 27 -3.44 16.28 -17.52
C ASN A 27 -4.06 17.49 -16.81
N TYR A 28 -5.21 17.97 -17.27
CA TYR A 28 -5.94 19.04 -16.60
C TYR A 28 -6.42 18.59 -15.21
N ALA A 29 -7.04 17.41 -15.11
CA ALA A 29 -7.50 16.84 -13.85
C ALA A 29 -6.34 16.66 -12.86
N ARG A 30 -5.18 16.15 -13.31
CA ARG A 30 -3.94 16.10 -12.52
C ARG A 30 -3.53 17.48 -12.03
N SER A 31 -3.49 18.48 -12.91
CA SER A 31 -3.10 19.84 -12.53
C SER A 31 -4.05 20.48 -11.50
N VAL A 32 -5.35 20.17 -11.55
CA VAL A 32 -6.33 20.62 -10.56
C VAL A 32 -6.11 19.89 -9.24
N TYR A 33 -5.92 18.57 -9.27
CA TYR A 33 -5.59 17.78 -8.09
C TYR A 33 -4.30 18.25 -7.42
N ASP A 34 -3.26 18.54 -8.20
CA ASP A 34 -1.99 19.04 -7.71
C ASP A 34 -2.15 20.43 -7.09
N LYS A 35 -2.94 21.33 -7.69
CA LYS A 35 -3.25 22.65 -7.12
C LYS A 35 -4.05 22.55 -5.82
N VAL A 36 -5.06 21.69 -5.77
CA VAL A 36 -5.87 21.46 -4.56
C VAL A 36 -5.04 20.78 -3.48
N GLY A 37 -4.20 19.79 -3.82
CA GLY A 37 -3.25 19.18 -2.90
C GLY A 37 -2.19 20.18 -2.40
N SER A 38 -1.70 21.04 -3.28
CA SER A 38 -0.74 22.11 -2.97
C SER A 38 -1.36 23.26 -2.18
N SER A 39 -2.70 23.35 -2.10
CA SER A 39 -3.39 24.35 -1.28
C SER A 39 -3.18 24.15 0.23
N LYS A 40 -2.31 23.20 0.62
CA LYS A 40 -1.96 22.85 1.99
C LYS A 40 -3.22 22.73 2.86
N PRO A 41 -4.13 21.79 2.61
CA PRO A 41 -5.28 21.54 3.49
C PRO A 41 -4.87 21.34 4.96
N ASP A 42 -3.63 20.87 5.20
CA ASP A 42 -2.98 20.84 6.52
C ASP A 42 -2.98 22.21 7.22
N THR A 43 -2.94 23.33 6.49
CA THR A 43 -3.02 24.68 7.09
C THR A 43 -4.34 24.91 7.80
N PHE A 44 -5.46 24.34 7.36
CA PHE A 44 -6.73 24.44 8.08
C PHE A 44 -6.79 23.50 9.28
N GLU A 45 -6.25 22.28 9.14
CA GLU A 45 -6.27 21.28 10.23
C GLU A 45 -5.21 21.51 11.31
N MET A 46 -4.17 22.30 11.01
CA MET A 46 -3.08 22.66 11.92
C MET A 46 -3.26 24.04 12.59
N ARG A 47 -4.42 24.70 12.36
CA ARG A 47 -4.75 25.99 12.95
C ARG A 47 -5.09 25.87 14.44
N LYS A 48 -4.15 26.30 15.28
CA LYS A 48 -4.29 26.32 16.74
C LYS A 48 -5.46 27.20 17.19
N ASP A 49 -5.63 28.35 16.56
CA ASP A 49 -6.70 29.30 16.84
C ASP A 49 -8.10 28.69 16.61
N VAL A 50 -8.28 27.93 15.53
CA VAL A 50 -9.54 27.20 15.25
C VAL A 50 -9.74 26.06 16.25
N PHE A 51 -8.67 25.31 16.54
CA PHE A 51 -8.72 24.23 17.53
C PHE A 51 -9.13 24.73 18.91
N GLU A 52 -8.60 25.86 19.38
CA GLU A 52 -8.96 26.47 20.66
C GLU A 52 -10.45 26.86 20.70
N LYS A 53 -11.02 27.31 19.57
CA LYS A 53 -12.48 27.54 19.48
C LYS A 53 -13.26 26.24 19.60
N PHE A 54 -12.86 25.16 18.93
CA PHE A 54 -13.52 23.86 19.10
C PHE A 54 -13.44 23.33 20.54
N VAL A 55 -12.30 23.52 21.22
CA VAL A 55 -12.15 23.16 22.63
C VAL A 55 -13.07 24.00 23.52
N SER A 56 -13.22 25.30 23.23
CA SER A 56 -14.16 26.17 23.94
C SER A 56 -15.61 25.74 23.70
N VAL A 57 -16.00 25.43 22.46
CA VAL A 57 -17.34 24.93 22.14
C VAL A 57 -17.62 23.61 22.85
N GLN A 58 -16.66 22.67 22.86
CA GLN A 58 -16.80 21.39 23.55
C GLN A 58 -17.11 21.54 25.05
N LYS A 59 -16.55 22.54 25.72
CA LYS A 59 -16.80 22.81 27.15
C LYS A 59 -18.20 23.39 27.42
N ASN A 60 -18.79 24.06 26.44
CA ASN A 60 -20.07 24.76 26.57
C ASN A 60 -21.23 24.00 25.92
N ILE A 61 -20.96 22.85 25.30
CA ILE A 61 -21.98 22.01 24.69
C ILE A 61 -22.70 21.21 25.77
N ASP A 62 -24.02 21.14 25.71
CA ASP A 62 -24.85 20.38 26.64
C ASP A 62 -25.80 19.42 25.89
N SER A 63 -26.76 18.82 26.62
CA SER A 63 -27.74 17.90 26.05
C SER A 63 -28.80 18.57 25.16
N SER A 64 -28.79 19.90 24.99
CA SER A 64 -29.71 20.60 24.08
C SER A 64 -29.32 20.44 22.61
N PHE A 65 -28.06 20.09 22.33
CA PHE A 65 -27.55 19.85 20.98
C PHE A 65 -27.75 18.40 20.54
N SER A 66 -27.88 18.18 19.22
CA SER A 66 -28.01 16.83 18.66
C SER A 66 -26.77 15.97 18.92
N ASP A 67 -26.97 14.65 19.03
CA ASP A 67 -25.89 13.67 19.21
C ASP A 67 -24.83 13.76 18.11
N GLU A 68 -25.27 14.00 16.87
CA GLU A 68 -24.39 14.17 15.72
C GLU A 68 -23.50 15.41 15.88
N TYR A 69 -24.06 16.54 16.34
CA TYR A 69 -23.30 17.76 16.53
C TYR A 69 -22.26 17.61 17.65
N ARG A 70 -22.63 16.98 18.76
CA ARG A 70 -21.70 16.66 19.86
C ARG A 70 -20.55 15.77 19.38
N ARG A 71 -20.88 14.71 18.64
CA ARG A 71 -19.89 13.81 18.02
C ARG A 71 -18.97 14.55 17.05
N TYR A 72 -19.50 15.48 16.24
CA TYR A 72 -18.70 16.26 15.31
C TYR A 72 -17.67 17.12 16.04
N VAL A 73 -18.08 17.82 17.10
CA VAL A 73 -17.17 18.64 17.93
C VAL A 73 -16.12 17.76 18.61
N ASP A 74 -16.52 16.64 19.22
CA ASP A 74 -15.59 15.69 19.82
C ASP A 74 -14.57 15.17 18.81
N ARG A 75 -15.02 14.86 17.59
CA ARG A 75 -14.13 14.38 16.53
C ARG A 75 -13.13 15.45 16.10
N LYS A 76 -13.55 16.71 15.98
CA LYS A 76 -12.65 17.83 15.64
C LYS A 76 -11.61 18.07 16.73
N VAL A 77 -12.00 18.03 18.00
CA VAL A 77 -11.06 18.14 19.13
C VAL A 77 -10.09 16.94 19.15
N GLN A 78 -10.59 15.71 18.94
CA GLN A 78 -9.75 14.52 18.90
C GLN A 78 -8.69 14.61 17.78
N LEU A 79 -9.08 15.03 16.57
CA LEU A 79 -8.15 15.21 15.46
C LEU A 79 -7.11 16.30 15.75
N GLY A 80 -7.53 17.45 16.32
CA GLY A 80 -6.59 18.51 16.71
C GLY A 80 -5.59 18.07 17.79
N ARG A 81 -6.02 17.25 18.76
CA ARG A 81 -5.11 16.66 19.76
C ARG A 81 -4.10 15.73 19.11
N ARG A 82 -4.51 14.90 18.15
CA ARG A 82 -3.63 14.00 17.40
C ARG A 82 -2.61 14.73 16.53
N ASN A 83 -2.95 15.92 16.06
CA ASN A 83 -2.05 16.81 15.36
C ASN A 83 -1.12 17.60 16.33
N GLY A 84 -1.24 17.37 17.64
CA GLY A 84 -0.41 18.03 18.64
C GLY A 84 -0.79 19.48 18.94
N LEU A 85 -1.97 19.96 18.51
CA LEU A 85 -2.37 21.38 18.69
C LEU A 85 -2.60 21.79 20.15
N HIS A 86 -2.77 20.82 21.02
CA HIS A 86 -2.86 20.99 22.47
C HIS A 86 -1.50 21.12 23.16
N LEU A 87 -0.41 20.88 22.44
CA LEU A 87 0.96 20.92 22.97
C LEU A 87 1.60 22.29 22.77
N ASP A 88 2.66 22.51 23.53
CA ASP A 88 3.56 23.66 23.47
C ASP A 88 4.19 23.78 22.07
N ASP A 89 4.54 25.01 21.67
CA ASP A 89 4.99 25.27 20.29
C ASP A 89 6.31 24.56 19.95
N ASP A 90 7.19 24.30 20.92
CA ASP A 90 8.42 23.54 20.72
C ASP A 90 8.15 22.07 20.37
N LYS A 91 7.20 21.43 21.08
CA LYS A 91 6.77 20.06 20.77
C LYS A 91 6.08 19.99 19.42
N ARG A 92 5.32 21.02 19.05
CA ARG A 92 4.66 21.10 17.73
C ARG A 92 5.67 21.19 16.59
N LYS A 93 6.71 22.02 16.72
CA LYS A 93 7.81 22.10 15.74
C LYS A 93 8.54 20.76 15.60
N LEU A 94 8.75 20.06 16.72
CA LEU A 94 9.34 18.72 16.71
C LEU A 94 8.45 17.73 15.94
N ILE A 95 7.15 17.68 16.22
CA ILE A 95 6.20 16.81 15.50
C ILE A 95 6.16 17.13 14.00
N GLU A 96 6.20 18.42 13.63
CA GLU A 96 6.23 18.83 12.23
C GLU A 96 7.51 18.33 11.52
N ALA A 97 8.67 18.47 12.17
CA ALA A 97 9.94 17.97 11.66
C ALA A 97 9.92 16.43 11.51
N LEU A 98 9.43 15.71 12.53
CA LEU A 98 9.28 14.25 12.51
C LEU A 98 8.36 13.79 11.39
N ASN A 99 7.21 14.46 11.20
CA ASN A 99 6.26 14.14 10.13
C ASN A 99 6.87 14.38 8.74
N LYS A 100 7.63 15.47 8.57
CA LYS A 100 8.31 15.77 7.30
C LYS A 100 9.34 14.69 6.96
N GLU A 101 10.14 14.28 7.94
CA GLU A 101 11.12 13.20 7.76
C GLU A 101 10.43 11.86 7.47
N GLU A 102 9.38 11.49 8.23
CA GLU A 102 8.60 10.27 8.00
C GLU A 102 8.01 10.22 6.59
N ASN A 103 7.42 11.33 6.13
CA ASN A 103 6.83 11.41 4.79
C ASN A 103 7.89 11.22 3.70
N GLN A 104 9.06 11.85 3.84
CA GLN A 104 10.17 11.68 2.90
C GLN A 104 10.66 10.22 2.88
N LEU A 105 10.85 9.61 4.04
CA LEU A 105 11.26 8.20 4.15
C LEU A 105 10.23 7.24 3.56
N CYS A 106 8.92 7.53 3.69
CA CYS A 106 7.87 6.73 3.07
C CYS A 106 7.94 6.82 1.53
N ILE A 107 8.20 8.01 0.99
CA ILE A 107 8.40 8.22 -0.45
C ILE A 107 9.65 7.46 -0.92
N ASP A 108 10.75 7.54 -0.18
CA ASP A 108 12.01 6.88 -0.51
C ASP A 108 11.86 5.35 -0.51
N PHE A 109 11.18 4.81 0.50
CA PHE A 109 10.87 3.37 0.59
C PHE A 109 10.07 2.87 -0.63
N GLN A 110 9.03 3.61 -1.02
CA GLN A 110 8.21 3.27 -2.18
C GLN A 110 8.98 3.41 -3.49
N ARG A 111 9.78 4.47 -3.62
CA ARG A 111 10.62 4.74 -4.78
C ARG A 111 11.60 3.60 -5.03
N ALA A 112 12.31 3.15 -3.99
CA ALA A 112 13.25 2.04 -4.08
C ALA A 112 12.58 0.78 -4.65
N LEU A 113 11.37 0.43 -4.19
CA LEU A 113 10.62 -0.74 -4.70
C LEU A 113 10.08 -0.55 -6.13
N ASN A 114 9.72 0.67 -6.50
CA ASN A 114 9.19 0.96 -7.84
C ASN A 114 10.31 0.94 -8.89
N GLU A 115 11.45 1.54 -8.58
CA GLU A 115 12.65 1.62 -9.43
C GLU A 115 13.48 0.34 -9.43
N GLU A 116 13.14 -0.61 -8.57
CA GLU A 116 13.72 -1.96 -8.54
C GLU A 116 13.51 -2.65 -9.90
N ASN A 117 14.61 -3.04 -10.52
CA ASN A 117 14.65 -3.64 -11.87
C ASN A 117 15.56 -4.88 -11.90
N THR A 118 15.57 -5.69 -10.86
CA THR A 118 16.30 -6.96 -10.85
C THR A 118 15.71 -7.87 -11.91
N LEU A 119 16.61 -8.41 -12.73
CA LEU A 119 16.31 -9.35 -13.79
C LEU A 119 17.08 -10.64 -13.48
N LEU A 120 16.38 -11.77 -13.60
CA LEU A 120 16.96 -13.09 -13.52
C LEU A 120 16.89 -13.74 -14.90
N GLU A 121 17.84 -14.63 -15.19
CA GLU A 121 17.91 -15.33 -16.46
C GLU A 121 17.68 -16.82 -16.24
N PHE A 122 16.66 -17.37 -16.92
CA PHE A 122 16.33 -18.79 -16.86
C PHE A 122 16.33 -19.41 -18.25
N THR A 123 16.69 -20.68 -18.39
CA THR A 123 16.49 -21.42 -19.64
C THR A 123 15.02 -21.81 -19.81
N ASP A 124 14.63 -22.22 -21.03
CA ASP A 124 13.26 -22.69 -21.29
C ASP A 124 12.96 -23.96 -20.46
N GLU A 125 13.97 -24.81 -20.23
CA GLU A 125 13.86 -26.01 -19.38
C GLU A 125 13.67 -25.63 -17.90
N GLU A 126 14.33 -24.58 -17.42
CA GLU A 126 14.16 -24.08 -16.05
C GLU A 126 12.75 -23.50 -15.80
N LEU A 127 12.04 -23.08 -16.85
CA LEU A 127 10.68 -22.56 -16.80
C LEU A 127 9.59 -23.61 -17.11
N THR A 128 9.97 -24.88 -17.20
CA THR A 128 9.03 -26.00 -17.44
C THR A 128 7.85 -25.96 -16.48
N GLY A 129 6.64 -26.20 -17.00
CA GLY A 129 5.37 -26.13 -16.27
C GLY A 129 4.61 -24.81 -16.47
N CYS A 130 5.31 -23.74 -16.86
CA CYS A 130 4.64 -22.51 -17.29
C CYS A 130 4.00 -22.68 -18.68
N PRO A 131 2.88 -21.97 -18.98
CA PRO A 131 2.29 -21.99 -20.32
C PRO A 131 3.27 -21.50 -21.40
N ALA A 132 3.22 -22.11 -22.59
CA ALA A 132 4.10 -21.73 -23.71
C ALA A 132 3.95 -20.24 -24.07
N ASP A 133 2.72 -19.73 -24.14
CA ASP A 133 2.44 -18.31 -24.41
C ASP A 133 3.13 -17.37 -23.42
N PHE A 134 3.28 -17.79 -22.16
CA PHE A 134 3.99 -17.01 -21.15
C PHE A 134 5.49 -17.01 -21.41
N ILE A 135 6.08 -18.17 -21.67
CA ILE A 135 7.52 -18.31 -21.95
C ILE A 135 7.90 -17.54 -23.22
N ASP A 136 7.07 -17.61 -24.27
CA ASP A 136 7.29 -16.90 -25.53
C ASP A 136 7.12 -15.39 -25.40
N GLY A 137 6.29 -14.93 -24.47
CA GLY A 137 6.18 -13.52 -24.10
C GLY A 137 7.41 -12.97 -23.37
N LEU A 138 8.29 -13.82 -22.82
CA LEU A 138 9.52 -13.39 -22.17
C LEU A 138 10.59 -13.03 -23.21
N LYS A 139 11.28 -11.92 -22.95
CA LYS A 139 12.39 -11.47 -23.77
C LYS A 139 13.50 -12.51 -23.79
N LYS A 140 13.87 -12.96 -24.99
CA LYS A 140 14.98 -13.88 -25.22
C LYS A 140 16.30 -13.11 -25.33
N LEU A 141 17.28 -13.51 -24.54
CA LEU A 141 18.62 -12.93 -24.52
C LEU A 141 19.53 -13.60 -25.56
N PRO A 142 20.64 -12.96 -25.97
CA PRO A 142 21.63 -13.57 -26.87
C PRO A 142 22.22 -14.88 -26.33
N SER A 143 22.22 -15.08 -25.01
CA SER A 143 22.63 -16.31 -24.34
C SER A 143 21.67 -17.49 -24.58
N GLY A 144 20.49 -17.23 -25.19
CA GLY A 144 19.42 -18.21 -25.36
C GLY A 144 18.45 -18.29 -24.18
N LYS A 145 18.76 -17.64 -23.05
CA LYS A 145 17.92 -17.59 -21.85
C LYS A 145 16.77 -16.58 -21.95
N ARG A 146 15.76 -16.74 -21.11
CA ARG A 146 14.62 -15.83 -20.91
C ARG A 146 14.87 -14.89 -19.74
N GLU A 147 14.61 -13.61 -19.97
CA GLU A 147 14.71 -12.55 -18.97
C GLU A 147 13.43 -12.48 -18.12
N VAL A 148 13.55 -12.66 -16.81
CA VAL A 148 12.45 -12.68 -15.85
C VAL A 148 12.62 -11.55 -14.84
N SER A 149 11.68 -10.60 -14.85
CA SER A 149 11.57 -9.55 -13.83
C SER A 149 10.93 -10.05 -12.52
N LEU A 150 11.16 -9.32 -11.43
CA LEU A 150 10.47 -9.54 -10.14
C LEU A 150 9.09 -8.87 -10.07
N LYS A 151 8.57 -8.34 -11.18
CA LYS A 151 7.24 -7.73 -11.22
C LYS A 151 6.16 -8.81 -11.18
N TYR A 152 4.98 -8.45 -10.67
CA TYR A 152 3.88 -9.39 -10.43
C TYR A 152 3.46 -10.21 -11.66
N PRO A 153 3.43 -9.65 -12.89
CA PRO A 153 3.10 -10.43 -14.09
C PRO A 153 4.06 -11.57 -14.38
N HIS A 154 5.32 -11.52 -13.90
CA HIS A 154 6.29 -12.60 -14.07
C HIS A 154 6.36 -13.48 -12.82
N TYR A 155 6.36 -12.86 -11.63
CA TYR A 155 6.54 -13.57 -10.36
C TYR A 155 5.44 -14.60 -10.08
N PHE A 156 4.16 -14.21 -10.15
CA PHE A 156 3.07 -15.10 -9.76
C PHE A 156 2.89 -16.29 -10.70
N PRO A 157 2.94 -16.14 -12.04
CA PRO A 157 2.85 -17.30 -12.94
C PRO A 157 3.95 -18.33 -12.70
N ILE A 158 5.20 -17.89 -12.52
CA ILE A 158 6.32 -18.81 -12.28
C ILE A 158 6.17 -19.50 -10.92
N MET A 159 5.83 -18.76 -9.86
CA MET A 159 5.64 -19.35 -8.53
C MET A 159 4.49 -20.36 -8.46
N GLN A 160 3.44 -20.18 -9.28
CA GLN A 160 2.27 -21.06 -9.29
C GLN A 160 2.39 -22.24 -10.26
N LYS A 161 3.16 -22.11 -11.34
CA LYS A 161 3.14 -23.06 -12.46
C LYS A 161 4.48 -23.71 -12.78
N ALA A 162 5.61 -23.08 -12.49
CA ALA A 162 6.91 -23.69 -12.77
C ALA A 162 7.08 -24.95 -11.92
N SER A 163 7.46 -26.06 -12.54
CA SER A 163 7.68 -27.34 -11.87
C SER A 163 9.06 -27.43 -11.20
N ASN A 164 10.06 -26.72 -11.74
CA ASN A 164 11.42 -26.73 -11.20
C ASN A 164 11.48 -26.01 -9.82
N PRO A 165 11.85 -26.71 -8.73
CA PRO A 165 11.91 -26.11 -7.40
C PRO A 165 13.04 -25.08 -7.24
N GLU A 166 14.17 -25.24 -7.92
CA GLU A 166 15.29 -24.29 -7.82
C GLU A 166 14.98 -22.97 -8.54
N THR A 167 14.19 -23.01 -9.63
CA THR A 167 13.63 -21.80 -10.27
C THR A 167 12.75 -21.04 -9.29
N ARG A 168 11.79 -21.73 -8.64
CA ARG A 168 10.90 -21.12 -7.64
C ARG A 168 11.69 -20.57 -6.45
N ARG A 169 12.68 -21.30 -5.96
CA ARG A 169 13.54 -20.88 -4.84
C ARG A 169 14.35 -19.63 -5.17
N THR A 170 15.04 -19.63 -6.31
CA THR A 170 15.86 -18.48 -6.75
C THR A 170 14.99 -17.23 -6.91
N LEU A 171 13.82 -17.39 -7.53
CA LEU A 171 12.88 -16.28 -7.75
C LEU A 171 12.27 -15.76 -6.44
N GLU A 172 11.86 -16.65 -5.52
CA GLU A 172 11.33 -16.29 -4.20
C GLU A 172 12.37 -15.53 -3.37
N THR A 173 13.61 -16.03 -3.34
CA THR A 173 14.70 -15.41 -2.60
C THR A 173 15.02 -14.03 -3.16
N ALA A 174 15.09 -13.88 -4.49
CA ALA A 174 15.30 -12.59 -5.12
C ALA A 174 14.15 -11.61 -4.85
N PHE A 175 12.90 -12.06 -4.97
CA PHE A 175 11.71 -11.24 -4.74
C PHE A 175 11.60 -10.72 -3.29
N ASN A 176 11.90 -11.57 -2.31
CA ASN A 176 11.87 -11.21 -0.89
C ASN A 176 13.14 -10.48 -0.42
N SER A 177 14.20 -10.48 -1.22
CA SER A 177 15.44 -9.72 -0.95
C SER A 177 15.49 -8.36 -1.65
N ARG A 178 14.39 -7.92 -2.27
CA ARG A 178 14.32 -6.62 -2.96
C ARG A 178 14.57 -5.46 -2.01
N CYS A 179 15.47 -4.59 -2.43
CA CYS A 179 15.82 -3.35 -1.74
C CYS A 179 16.22 -3.54 -0.26
N VAL A 180 16.71 -4.72 0.15
CA VAL A 180 17.04 -4.97 1.56
C VAL A 180 18.10 -3.98 2.06
N LYS A 181 19.08 -3.60 1.23
CA LYS A 181 20.15 -2.67 1.62
C LYS A 181 19.63 -1.25 1.81
N GLU A 182 18.73 -0.80 0.94
CA GLU A 182 18.17 0.54 0.91
C GLU A 182 17.03 0.71 1.92
N ASN A 183 16.11 -0.26 1.97
CA ASN A 183 14.86 -0.16 2.74
C ASN A 183 14.99 -0.60 4.20
N SER A 184 15.96 -1.46 4.56
CA SER A 184 16.18 -1.83 5.97
C SER A 184 16.52 -0.63 6.87
N PRO A 185 17.49 0.25 6.52
CA PRO A 185 17.76 1.44 7.34
C PRO A 185 16.60 2.43 7.35
N ILE A 186 15.88 2.58 6.22
CA ILE A 186 14.67 3.42 6.14
C ILE A 186 13.60 2.91 7.12
N LEU A 187 13.33 1.60 7.14
CA LEU A 187 12.33 1.01 8.03
C LEU A 187 12.71 1.19 9.50
N LYS A 188 13.99 0.98 9.85
CA LYS A 188 14.49 1.21 11.20
C LYS A 188 14.25 2.65 11.64
N ARG A 189 14.62 3.64 10.80
CA ARG A 189 14.42 5.05 11.09
C ARG A 189 12.92 5.41 11.21
N LEU A 190 12.08 4.88 10.32
CA LEU A 190 10.62 5.04 10.39
C LEU A 190 10.04 4.53 11.73
N MET A 191 10.52 3.39 12.23
CA MET A 191 10.08 2.84 13.52
C MET A 191 10.47 3.75 14.69
N GLU A 192 11.69 4.30 14.68
CA GLU A 192 12.17 5.25 15.68
C GLU A 192 11.33 6.53 15.69
N LEU A 193 11.15 7.16 14.51
CA LEU A 193 10.35 8.37 14.33
C LEU A 193 8.90 8.18 14.80
N ARG A 194 8.27 7.05 14.43
CA ARG A 194 6.90 6.73 14.82
C ARG A 194 6.74 6.52 16.32
N LYS A 195 7.75 5.91 16.97
CA LYS A 195 7.78 5.74 18.42
C LYS A 195 7.92 7.08 19.13
N GLU A 196 8.84 7.93 18.67
CA GLU A 196 9.08 9.26 19.24
C GLU A 196 7.82 10.14 19.11
N ARG A 197 7.23 10.20 17.93
CA ARG A 197 5.98 10.96 17.68
C ARG A 197 4.84 10.49 18.58
N ALA A 198 4.63 9.17 18.69
CA ALA A 198 3.58 8.62 19.56
C ALA A 198 3.80 9.01 21.04
N THR A 199 5.06 8.97 21.50
CA THR A 199 5.44 9.34 22.88
C THR A 199 5.14 10.82 23.15
N ILE A 200 5.50 11.73 22.24
CA ILE A 200 5.22 13.16 22.37
C ILE A 200 3.71 13.44 22.43
N LEU A 201 2.92 12.69 21.65
CA LEU A 201 1.47 12.78 21.62
C LEU A 201 0.77 12.06 22.79
N GLY A 202 1.52 11.43 23.70
CA GLY A 202 0.99 10.77 24.89
C GLY A 202 0.43 9.36 24.65
N PHE A 203 0.81 8.70 23.56
CA PHE A 203 0.41 7.31 23.27
C PHE A 203 1.53 6.32 23.64
N PRO A 204 1.20 5.13 24.18
CA PRO A 204 2.20 4.12 24.53
C PRO A 204 2.99 3.61 23.32
N THR A 205 2.30 3.44 22.18
CA THR A 205 2.89 2.95 20.94
C THR A 205 2.29 3.67 19.73
N HIS A 206 2.99 3.63 18.60
CA HIS A 206 2.42 4.08 17.33
C HIS A 206 1.16 3.29 16.93
N ALA A 207 1.08 2.01 17.29
CA ALA A 207 -0.11 1.20 17.01
C ALA A 207 -1.33 1.73 17.78
N ASP A 208 -1.18 2.07 19.06
CA ASP A 208 -2.26 2.68 19.85
C ASP A 208 -2.66 4.05 19.30
N PHE A 209 -1.68 4.86 18.89
CA PHE A 209 -1.95 6.11 18.16
C PHE A 209 -2.78 5.87 16.89
N MET A 210 -2.48 4.84 16.09
CA MET A 210 -3.24 4.55 14.87
C MET A 210 -4.62 3.94 15.14
N LEU A 211 -4.78 3.21 16.24
CA LEU A 211 -5.99 2.45 16.57
C LEU A 211 -7.03 3.26 17.35
N ASP A 212 -6.65 4.36 18.00
CA ASP A 212 -7.54 5.26 18.73
C ASP A 212 -8.79 5.71 17.91
N LEU A 213 -8.57 6.01 16.62
CA LEU A 213 -9.66 6.37 15.70
C LEU A 213 -10.38 5.17 15.05
N ARG A 214 -9.84 3.96 15.20
CA ARG A 214 -10.38 2.74 14.59
C ARG A 214 -11.30 2.00 15.56
N MET A 215 -12.07 1.05 15.04
CA MET A 215 -12.99 0.24 15.87
C MET A 215 -12.25 -0.60 16.91
N ALA A 216 -11.03 -1.07 16.61
CA ALA A 216 -10.27 -1.92 17.51
C ALA A 216 -9.72 -1.19 18.76
N LYS A 217 -9.62 0.14 18.74
CA LYS A 217 -9.18 1.02 19.84
C LYS A 217 -7.74 0.90 20.31
N THR A 218 -7.24 -0.31 20.58
CA THR A 218 -5.92 -0.53 21.19
C THR A 218 -5.16 -1.65 20.50
N ALA A 219 -3.83 -1.61 20.61
CA ALA A 219 -2.96 -2.67 20.08
C ALA A 219 -3.27 -4.03 20.72
N LEU A 220 -3.59 -4.05 22.01
CA LEU A 220 -3.97 -5.27 22.74
C LEU A 220 -5.22 -5.96 22.17
N ASN A 221 -6.21 -5.19 21.74
CA ASN A 221 -7.43 -5.76 21.16
C ASN A 221 -7.13 -6.43 19.81
N VAL A 222 -6.26 -5.82 19.00
CA VAL A 222 -5.80 -6.39 17.72
C VAL A 222 -5.00 -7.67 17.97
N ASP A 223 -4.09 -7.65 18.94
CA ASP A 223 -3.28 -8.82 19.30
C ASP A 223 -4.13 -10.01 19.75
N LYS A 224 -5.10 -9.77 20.64
CA LYS A 224 -6.09 -10.77 21.07
C LYS A 224 -6.90 -11.32 19.90
N PHE A 225 -7.35 -10.44 19.00
CA PHE A 225 -8.12 -10.85 17.82
C PHE A 225 -7.30 -11.74 16.89
N LEU A 226 -6.09 -11.32 16.50
CA LEU A 226 -5.22 -12.08 15.61
C LEU A 226 -4.80 -13.42 16.23
N SER A 227 -4.49 -13.44 17.53
CA SER A 227 -4.16 -14.66 18.26
C SER A 227 -5.34 -15.65 18.33
N ASN A 228 -6.57 -15.16 18.52
CA ASN A 228 -7.78 -15.99 18.48
C ASN A 228 -8.03 -16.57 17.08
N VAL A 229 -7.91 -15.73 16.04
CA VAL A 229 -8.00 -16.18 14.64
C VAL A 229 -6.96 -17.27 14.34
N GLY A 230 -5.69 -17.05 14.70
CA GLY A 230 -4.63 -18.04 14.53
C GLY A 230 -4.90 -19.35 15.26
N THR A 231 -5.44 -19.29 16.48
CA THR A 231 -5.81 -20.47 17.25
C THR A 231 -6.93 -21.27 16.57
N LYS A 232 -7.95 -20.59 16.06
CA LYS A 232 -9.08 -21.23 15.35
C LYS A 232 -8.68 -21.82 14.01
N LEU A 233 -7.73 -21.22 13.30
CA LEU A 233 -7.26 -21.70 12.01
C LEU A 233 -6.21 -22.81 12.12
N LYS A 234 -5.68 -23.08 13.32
CA LYS A 234 -4.58 -24.02 13.53
C LYS A 234 -4.88 -25.43 13.02
N GLU A 235 -6.08 -25.95 13.27
CA GLU A 235 -6.46 -27.30 12.80
C GLU A 235 -6.50 -27.36 11.27
N ALA A 236 -7.11 -26.35 10.63
CA ALA A 236 -7.17 -26.25 9.17
C ALA A 236 -5.76 -26.12 8.57
N GLN A 237 -4.90 -25.29 9.15
CA GLN A 237 -3.51 -25.11 8.75
C GLN A 237 -2.74 -26.44 8.77
N VAL A 238 -2.89 -27.24 9.84
CA VAL A 238 -2.21 -28.54 9.96
C VAL A 238 -2.69 -29.51 8.87
N LYS A 239 -4.01 -29.58 8.64
CA LYS A 239 -4.58 -30.45 7.59
C LYS A 239 -4.11 -30.04 6.18
N GLU A 240 -4.14 -28.75 5.88
CA GLU A 240 -3.74 -28.22 4.57
C GLU A 240 -2.23 -28.40 4.34
N THR A 241 -1.40 -28.11 5.35
CA THR A 241 0.05 -28.30 5.26
C THR A 241 0.40 -29.78 5.07
N ALA A 242 -0.29 -30.69 5.77
CA ALA A 242 -0.09 -32.13 5.60
C ALA A 242 -0.45 -32.58 4.17
N ARG A 243 -1.56 -32.08 3.62
CA ARG A 243 -1.98 -32.38 2.25
C ARG A 243 -0.99 -31.83 1.22
N LEU A 244 -0.51 -30.60 1.38
CA LEU A 244 0.49 -30.01 0.49
C LEU A 244 1.82 -30.77 0.55
N LEU A 245 2.22 -31.25 1.73
CA LEU A 245 3.43 -32.06 1.89
C LEU A 245 3.29 -33.43 1.22
N GLU A 246 2.12 -34.06 1.29
CA GLU A 246 1.83 -35.31 0.59
C GLU A 246 1.91 -35.12 -0.93
N LEU A 247 1.24 -34.09 -1.47
CA LEU A 247 1.31 -33.74 -2.90
C LEU A 247 2.75 -33.51 -3.37
N LYS A 248 3.56 -32.80 -2.57
CA LYS A 248 4.99 -32.60 -2.89
C LYS A 248 5.79 -33.90 -2.87
N LYS A 249 5.48 -34.83 -1.95
CA LYS A 249 6.14 -36.16 -1.91
C LYS A 249 5.76 -37.02 -3.11
N GLU A 250 4.50 -36.95 -3.56
CA GLU A 250 4.04 -37.62 -4.77
C GLU A 250 4.76 -37.04 -6.00
N GLU A 251 4.83 -35.71 -6.14
CA GLU A 251 5.55 -35.03 -7.22
C GLU A 251 7.02 -35.48 -7.31
N VAL A 252 7.74 -35.51 -6.19
CA VAL A 252 9.16 -35.93 -6.14
C VAL A 252 9.36 -37.44 -6.36
N ARG A 253 8.33 -38.26 -6.12
CA ARG A 253 8.41 -39.72 -6.36
C ARG A 253 8.18 -40.08 -7.83
N PHE A 254 7.43 -39.27 -8.57
CA PHE A 254 7.00 -39.56 -9.93
C PHE A 254 7.60 -38.63 -11.01
N GLY A 255 8.25 -37.53 -10.62
CA GLY A 255 9.00 -36.62 -11.49
C GLY A 255 10.50 -36.73 -11.29
#